data_AF-A0A1M7EEW7-F1
#
_entry.id   AF-A0A1M7EEW7-F1
#
_cell.length_a   1.000
_cell.length_b   1.000
_cell.length_c   1.000
_cell.angle_alpha   90.00
_cell.angle_beta   90.00
_cell.angle_gamma   90.00
#
_symmetry.space_group_name_H-M   'P 1'
#
loop_
_entity.id
_entity.type
_entity.pdbx_description
1 polymer ?
#
loop_
_entity_poly.entity_id
_entity_poly.type
_entity_poly.pdbx_seq_one_letter_code
_entity_poly.pdbx_strand_id
1 'polypeptide(L)' 'MKNLKKLNRRNLEQINGAAISPISYCNGCPTGAFGPNDTHSCEAYWGLPDSCRKCVLVNMECFVPIQF' A
#
# COMPACT_ATOMS: atom_id res chain seq x y z
N MET A 1 31.16 -3.36 -7.61
CA MET A 1 30.01 -2.45 -7.74
C MET A 1 29.30 -2.75 -9.05
N LYS A 2 28.00 -3.08 -9.05
CA LYS A 2 27.28 -3.40 -10.29
C LYS A 2 27.12 -2.10 -11.10
N ASN A 3 27.56 -2.10 -12.35
CA ASN A 3 27.40 -0.99 -13.28
C ASN A 3 25.90 -0.78 -13.57
N LEU A 4 25.24 0.12 -12.84
CA LEU A 4 23.86 0.50 -13.12
C LEU A 4 23.88 1.39 -14.38
N LYS A 5 23.51 0.80 -15.52
CA LYS A 5 23.35 1.55 -16.78
C LYS A 5 22.31 2.64 -16.56
N LYS A 6 22.65 3.89 -16.90
CA LYS A 6 21.72 5.02 -16.83
C LYS A 6 20.55 4.76 -17.79
N LEU A 7 19.38 4.49 -17.24
CA LEU A 7 18.16 4.28 -18.01
C LEU A 7 17.61 5.62 -18.48
N ASN A 8 17.20 5.69 -19.75
CA ASN A 8 16.48 6.86 -20.27
C ASN A 8 15.00 6.79 -19.85
N ARG A 9 14.26 7.89 -20.00
CA ARG A 9 12.85 8.01 -19.57
C ARG A 9 11.95 6.93 -20.18
N ARG A 10 12.10 6.65 -21.48
CA ARG A 10 11.31 5.62 -22.18
C ARG A 10 11.58 4.22 -21.65
N ASN A 11 12.83 3.93 -21.30
CA ASN A 11 13.21 2.63 -20.75
C ASN A 11 12.75 2.47 -19.30
N LEU A 12 12.69 3.56 -18.53
CA LEU A 12 12.13 3.55 -17.17
C LEU A 12 10.63 3.24 -17.18
N GLU A 13 9.87 3.79 -18.13
CA GLU A 13 8.43 3.52 -18.30
C GLU A 13 8.14 2.04 -18.57
N GLN A 14 9.10 1.31 -19.16
CA GLN A 14 8.97 -0.11 -19.48
C GLN A 14 9.37 -1.03 -18.32
N ILE A 15 9.96 -0.48 -17.25
CA ILE A 15 10.26 -1.27 -16.06
C ILE A 15 8.98 -1.44 -15.27
N ASN A 16 8.35 -2.59 -15.48
CA ASN A 16 7.40 -3.10 -14.52
C ASN A 16 8.18 -3.41 -13.24
N GLY A 17 8.07 -2.55 -12.23
CA GLY A 17 8.56 -2.84 -10.89
C GLY A 17 8.06 -4.21 -10.44
N ALA A 18 8.81 -4.88 -9.54
CA ALA A 18 8.60 -6.28 -9.11
C ALA A 18 7.13 -6.72 -9.25
N ALA A 19 6.81 -7.28 -10.41
CA ALA A 19 5.44 -7.55 -10.84
C ALA A 19 4.98 -8.86 -10.22
N ILE A 20 5.00 -8.94 -8.89
CA ILE A 20 3.98 -9.74 -8.21
C ILE A 20 2.73 -8.90 -8.44
N SER A 21 1.83 -9.37 -9.30
CA SER A 21 0.56 -8.70 -9.55
C SER A 21 -0.02 -8.26 -8.19
N PRO A 22 -0.24 -6.95 -7.95
CA PRO A 22 -0.69 -6.45 -6.64
C PRO A 22 -2.01 -7.09 -6.21
N ILE A 23 -2.69 -7.72 -7.17
CA ILE A 23 -3.98 -8.34 -7.03
C ILE A 23 -3.90 -9.68 -6.27
N SER A 24 -2.83 -10.48 -6.37
CA SER A 24 -2.89 -11.84 -5.80
C SER A 24 -2.92 -11.85 -4.26
N TYR A 25 -2.17 -10.97 -3.61
CA TYR A 25 -2.15 -10.87 -2.14
C TYR A 25 -3.25 -9.98 -1.57
N CYS A 26 -3.86 -9.12 -2.40
CA CYS A 26 -5.00 -8.30 -2.03
C CYS A 26 -6.35 -8.97 -2.35
N ASN A 27 -6.36 -10.10 -3.04
CA ASN A 27 -7.58 -10.84 -3.35
C ASN A 27 -8.28 -11.27 -2.06
N GLY A 28 -9.53 -10.82 -1.89
CA GLY A 28 -10.34 -11.08 -0.70
C GLY A 28 -10.15 -10.05 0.42
N CYS A 29 -9.27 -9.07 0.26
CA CYS A 29 -9.19 -7.94 1.20
C CYS A 29 -10.38 -6.99 0.99
N PRO A 30 -10.84 -6.34 2.06
CA PRO A 30 -11.92 -5.36 1.96
C PRO A 30 -11.50 -4.17 1.09
N THR A 31 -12.46 -3.65 0.34
CA THR A 31 -12.29 -2.44 -0.47
C THR A 31 -12.91 -1.24 0.23
N GLY A 32 -12.42 -0.05 -0.12
CA GLY A 32 -12.84 1.22 0.50
C GLY A 32 -11.74 1.85 1.35
N ALA A 33 -12.01 3.07 1.80
CA ALA A 33 -11.11 3.82 2.68
C ALA A 33 -11.42 3.52 4.15
N PHE A 34 -10.38 3.59 4.99
CA PHE A 34 -10.44 3.38 6.43
C PHE A 34 -10.10 4.68 7.16
N GLY A 35 -10.95 5.15 8.07
CA GLY A 35 -10.80 6.43 8.74
C GLY A 35 -12.02 6.82 9.58
N PRO A 36 -11.92 7.88 10.39
CA PRO A 36 -13.02 8.29 11.28
C PRO A 36 -14.30 8.69 10.54
N ASN A 37 -14.16 9.18 9.29
CA ASN A 37 -15.26 9.63 8.43
C ASN A 37 -15.33 8.85 7.10
N ASP A 38 -14.64 7.71 7.00
CA ASP A 38 -14.56 6.91 5.79
C ASP A 38 -15.52 5.70 5.83
N THR A 39 -15.49 4.86 4.79
CA THR A 39 -16.35 3.68 4.66
C THR A 39 -16.16 2.69 5.82
N HIS A 40 -14.94 2.54 6.30
CA HIS A 40 -14.57 1.66 7.41
C HIS A 40 -13.88 2.46 8.51
N SER A 41 -14.02 2.03 9.76
CA SER A 41 -13.40 2.71 10.90
C SER A 41 -11.90 2.41 11.03
N CYS A 42 -11.18 3.21 11.83
CA CYS A 42 -9.76 2.96 12.13
C CYS A 42 -9.54 1.63 12.86
N GLU A 43 -10.47 1.22 13.72
CA GLU A 43 -10.40 -0.06 14.43
C GLU A 43 -10.52 -1.23 13.45
N ALA A 44 -11.38 -1.08 12.42
CA ALA A 44 -11.51 -2.07 11.36
C ALA A 44 -10.19 -2.24 10.59
N TYR A 45 -9.43 -1.16 10.36
CA TYR A 45 -8.10 -1.22 9.75
C TYR A 45 -7.10 -2.00 10.60
N TRP A 46 -7.06 -1.73 11.90
CA TRP A 46 -6.15 -2.42 12.83
C TRP A 46 -6.51 -3.88 13.06
N GLY A 47 -7.77 -4.26 12.82
CA GLY A 47 -8.23 -5.65 12.81
C GLY A 47 -7.88 -6.43 11.54
N LEU A 48 -7.41 -5.78 10.47
CA LEU A 48 -7.05 -6.48 9.23
C LEU A 48 -5.78 -7.33 9.39
N PRO A 49 -5.69 -8.45 8.67
CA PRO A 49 -4.42 -9.14 8.47
C PRO A 49 -3.35 -8.20 7.90
N ASP A 50 -2.09 -8.41 8.27
CA ASP A 50 -0.95 -7.61 7.77
C ASP A 50 -0.84 -7.57 6.25
N SER A 51 -1.28 -8.63 5.58
CA SER A 51 -1.37 -8.67 4.12
C SER A 51 -2.36 -7.63 3.59
N CYS A 52 -3.55 -7.54 4.19
CA CYS A 52 -4.60 -6.62 3.75
C CYS A 52 -4.33 -5.18 4.16
N ARG A 53 -3.64 -4.91 5.27
CA ARG A 53 -3.25 -3.54 5.65
C ARG A 53 -2.40 -2.83 4.59
N LYS A 54 -1.68 -3.59 3.77
CA LYS A 54 -0.85 -3.09 2.65
C LYS A 54 -1.64 -2.88 1.35
N CYS A 55 -2.92 -3.25 1.34
CA CYS A 55 -3.79 -3.25 0.17
C CYS A 55 -4.88 -2.17 0.21
N VAL A 56 -5.10 -1.53 1.36
CA VAL A 56 -6.21 -0.62 1.60
C VAL A 56 -5.72 0.81 1.80
N LEU A 57 -6.58 1.78 1.49
CA LEU A 57 -6.34 3.17 1.80
C LEU A 57 -6.76 3.44 3.24
N VAL A 58 -5.88 4.07 4.02
CA VAL A 58 -6.15 4.41 5.41
C VAL A 58 -5.81 5.89 5.66
N ASN A 59 -6.66 6.56 6.41
CA ASN A 59 -6.48 7.92 6.85
C ASN A 59 -5.36 8.00 7.89
N MET A 60 -4.51 9.02 7.79
CA MET A 60 -3.40 9.24 8.71
C MET A 60 -3.86 9.42 10.17
N GLU A 61 -5.10 9.86 10.39
CA GLU A 61 -5.71 9.99 11.72
C GLU A 61 -5.85 8.64 12.45
N CYS A 62 -5.80 7.51 11.74
CA CYS A 62 -5.79 6.18 12.35
C CYS A 62 -4.45 5.82 13.01
N PHE A 63 -3.41 6.63 12.82
CA PHE A 63 -2.09 6.43 13.42
C PHE A 63 -1.88 7.43 14.56
N VAL A 64 -1.47 6.93 15.71
CA VAL A 64 -1.13 7.77 16.86
C VAL A 64 0.25 8.38 16.63
N PRO A 65 0.44 9.71 16.76
CA PRO A 65 1.75 10.32 16.67
C PRO A 65 2.67 9.80 17.77
N ILE A 66 3.87 9.35 17.40
CA ILE A 66 4.90 8.99 18.35
C ILE A 66 5.49 10.31 18.89
N GLN A 67 5.23 10.64 20.16
CA GLN A 67 5.87 11.76 20.84
C GLN A 67 7.24 11.31 21.34
N PHE A 68 8.29 12.02 20.90
CA PHE A 68 9.66 11.87 21.41
C PHE A 68 9.94 12.85 22.54
#